data_AF-A0AAN0KS42-F1
#
_entry.id   AF-A0AAN0KS42-F1
#
_cell.length_a   1.000
_cell.length_b   1.000
_cell.length_c   1.000
_cell.angle_alpha   90.00
_cell.angle_beta   90.00
_cell.angle_gamma   90.00
#
_symmetry.space_group_name_H-M   'P 1'
#
loop_
_entity.id
_entity.type
_entity.pdbx_description
1 polymer ?
#
loop_
_entity_poly.entity_id
_entity_poly.type
_entity_poly.pdbx_seq_one_letter_code
_entity_poly.pdbx_strand_id
1 'polypeptide(L)' 'MSTHADDQKDPGVRLTALREEGAELLARRPVPGSSDHARLAWIDAEIAEVTQRLPRGGIQPAAHDRMPPGCAG' A
#
# COMPACT_ATOMS: atom_id res chain seq x y z
N MET A 1 -24.06 -6.22 -17.68
CA MET A 1 -23.50 -7.35 -16.91
C MET A 1 -22.09 -6.97 -16.52
N SER A 2 -21.75 -7.20 -15.25
CA SER A 2 -20.85 -6.37 -14.44
C SER A 2 -19.37 -6.45 -14.80
N THR A 3 -18.75 -5.28 -14.85
CA THR A 3 -17.32 -4.96 -14.93
C THR A 3 -16.52 -5.41 -13.70
N HIS A 4 -16.77 -6.63 -13.20
CA HIS A 4 -16.18 -7.14 -11.95
C HIS A 4 -14.81 -7.82 -12.16
N ALA A 5 -14.43 -8.10 -13.41
CA ALA A 5 -13.20 -8.82 -13.72
C ALA A 5 -11.98 -7.91 -13.92
N ASP A 6 -12.18 -6.65 -14.31
CA ASP A 6 -11.09 -5.69 -14.57
C ASP A 6 -10.66 -4.93 -13.30
N ASP A 7 -11.58 -4.79 -12.34
CA ASP A 7 -11.41 -4.07 -11.06
C ASP A 7 -10.40 -4.75 -10.11
N GLN A 8 -10.19 -6.07 -10.25
CA GLN A 8 -9.17 -6.81 -9.50
C GLN A 8 -7.73 -6.54 -9.96
N LYS A 9 -7.55 -5.83 -11.09
CA LYS A 9 -6.22 -5.50 -11.62
C LYS A 9 -5.68 -4.18 -11.08
N ASP A 10 -6.54 -3.33 -10.49
CA ASP A 10 -6.12 -2.05 -9.95
C ASP A 10 -5.54 -2.23 -8.53
N PRO A 11 -4.24 -1.93 -8.32
CA PRO A 11 -3.62 -2.08 -7.02
C PRO A 11 -4.24 -1.15 -5.96
N GLY A 12 -4.89 -0.04 -6.36
CA GLY A 12 -5.60 0.85 -5.44
C GLY A 12 -6.90 0.25 -4.90
N VAL A 13 -7.66 -0.42 -5.76
CA VAL A 13 -8.86 -1.17 -5.35
C VAL A 13 -8.49 -2.32 -4.42
N ARG A 14 -7.48 -3.12 -4.80
CA ARG A 14 -6.98 -4.23 -3.97
C ARG A 14 -6.51 -3.74 -2.60
N LEU A 15 -5.78 -2.61 -2.55
CA LEU A 15 -5.35 -2.00 -1.30
C LEU A 15 -6.52 -1.55 -0.41
N THR A 16 -7.57 -0.99 -1.03
CA THR A 16 -8.76 -0.53 -0.31
C THR A 16 -9.50 -1.72 0.33
N ALA A 17 -9.74 -2.78 -0.44
CA ALA A 17 -10.39 -4.00 0.05
C ALA A 17 -9.62 -4.65 1.20
N LEU A 18 -8.28 -4.73 1.10
CA LEU A 18 -7.43 -5.28 2.18
C LEU A 18 -7.51 -4.44 3.46
N ARG A 19 -7.58 -3.11 3.34
CA ARG A 19 -7.72 -2.21 4.50
C ARG A 19 -9.06 -2.37 5.19
N GLU A 20 -10.14 -2.51 4.42
CA GLU A 20 -11.48 -2.75 4.96
C GLU A 20 -11.54 -4.12 5.67
N GLU A 21 -11.05 -5.20 5.04
CA GLU A 21 -11.02 -6.53 5.66
C GLU A 21 -10.17 -6.55 6.94
N GLY A 22 -9.00 -5.91 6.91
CA GLY A 22 -8.12 -5.77 8.08
C GLY A 22 -8.78 -4.97 9.22
N ALA A 23 -9.50 -3.89 8.90
CA ALA A 23 -10.22 -3.08 9.88
C ALA A 23 -11.37 -3.85 10.53
N GLU A 24 -12.13 -4.62 9.75
CA GLU A 24 -13.20 -5.49 10.27
C GLU A 24 -12.65 -6.58 11.19
N LEU A 25 -11.53 -7.20 10.82
CA LEU A 25 -10.87 -8.19 11.67
C LEU A 25 -10.34 -7.54 12.95
N LEU A 26 -9.67 -6.39 12.86
CA LEU A 26 -9.21 -5.63 14.03
C LEU A 26 -10.35 -5.27 14.98
N ALA A 27 -11.51 -4.88 14.45
CA ALA A 27 -12.69 -4.55 15.26
C ALA A 27 -13.18 -5.74 16.10
N ARG A 28 -12.97 -6.96 15.63
CA ARG A 28 -13.29 -8.21 16.36
C ARG A 28 -12.27 -8.56 17.44
N ARG A 29 -11.15 -7.83 17.54
CA ARG A 29 -10.06 -8.04 18.52
C ARG A 29 -9.60 -9.51 18.55
N PRO A 30 -9.05 -10.02 17.44
CA PRO A 30 -8.71 -11.42 17.32
C PRO A 30 -7.69 -11.82 18.39
N VAL A 31 -7.92 -12.96 19.02
CA VAL A 31 -7.03 -13.48 20.07
C VAL A 31 -5.67 -13.81 19.45
N PRO A 32 -4.54 -13.42 20.06
CA PRO A 32 -3.21 -13.81 19.58
C PRO A 32 -3.10 -15.33 19.40
N GLY A 33 -2.56 -15.75 18.26
CA GLY A 33 -2.43 -17.17 17.90
C GLY A 33 -3.69 -17.82 17.32
N SER A 34 -4.81 -17.10 17.22
CA SER A 34 -5.99 -17.55 16.47
C SER A 34 -5.80 -17.42 14.96
N SER A 35 -6.62 -18.14 14.19
CA SER A 35 -6.65 -18.02 12.73
C SER A 35 -6.93 -16.59 12.27
N ASP A 36 -7.80 -15.86 12.97
CA ASP A 36 -8.10 -14.46 12.66
C ASP A 36 -6.89 -13.54 12.91
N HIS A 37 -6.08 -13.83 13.93
CA HIS A 37 -4.84 -13.10 14.20
C HIS A 37 -3.79 -13.38 13.12
N ALA A 38 -3.65 -14.63 12.68
CA ALA A 38 -2.76 -15.00 11.58
C ALA A 38 -3.22 -14.37 10.25
N ARG A 39 -4.53 -14.33 10.00
CA ARG A 39 -5.13 -13.68 8.83
C ARG A 39 -4.87 -12.18 8.84
N LEU A 40 -5.03 -11.52 9.98
CA LEU A 40 -4.74 -10.10 10.13
C LEU A 40 -3.27 -9.79 9.79
N ALA A 41 -2.33 -10.58 10.31
CA ALA A 41 -0.91 -10.43 9.99
C ALA A 41 -0.59 -10.63 8.50
N TRP A 42 -1.30 -11.54 7.84
CA TRP A 42 -1.18 -11.74 6.39
C TRP A 42 -1.71 -10.53 5.60
N ILE A 43 -2.86 -9.98 6.00
CA ILE A 43 -3.43 -8.76 5.38
C ILE A 43 -2.47 -7.58 5.52
N ASP A 44 -1.88 -7.37 6.69
CA ASP A 44 -0.90 -6.31 6.91
C ASP A 44 0.33 -6.46 5.99
N ALA A 45 0.82 -7.68 5.81
CA ALA A 45 1.94 -7.96 4.90
C ALA A 45 1.57 -7.70 3.42
N GLU A 46 0.37 -8.09 3.01
CA GLU A 46 -0.12 -7.86 1.64
C GLU A 46 -0.37 -6.37 1.36
N ILE A 47 -0.90 -5.62 2.33
CA ILE A 47 -1.02 -4.15 2.26
C ILE A 47 0.36 -3.51 2.06
N ALA A 48 1.37 -3.95 2.82
CA ALA A 48 2.73 -3.44 2.69
C ALA A 48 3.32 -3.73 1.30
N GLU A 49 3.13 -4.94 0.78
CA GLU A 49 3.59 -5.33 -0.56
C GLU A 49 2.91 -4.51 -1.66
N VAL A 50 1.58 -4.39 -1.63
CA VAL A 50 0.81 -3.62 -2.62
C VAL A 50 1.18 -2.14 -2.56
N THR A 51 1.36 -1.59 -1.36
CA THR A 51 1.78 -0.20 -1.15
C THR A 51 3.19 0.07 -1.70
N GLN A 52 4.10 -0.90 -1.61
CA GLN A 52 5.45 -0.78 -2.20
C GLN A 52 5.44 -0.81 -3.73
N ARG A 53 4.49 -1.55 -4.34
CA ARG A 53 4.34 -1.65 -5.79
C ARG A 53 3.61 -0.47 -6.42
N LEU A 54 2.75 0.21 -5.66
CA LEU A 54 2.11 1.44 -6.10
C LEU A 54 3.19 2.52 -6.32
N PRO A 55 3.14 3.27 -7.43
CA PRO A 55 4.04 4.40 -7.62
C PRO A 55 3.83 5.36 -6.45
N ARG A 56 4.85 5.51 -5.60
CA ARG A 56 4.88 6.49 -4.51
C ARG A 56 4.67 7.87 -5.13
N GLY A 57 3.43 8.34 -5.15
CA GLY A 57 3.11 9.68 -5.59
C GLY A 57 3.88 10.68 -4.75
N GLY A 58 4.91 11.30 -5.35
CA GLY A 58 5.24 12.69 -5.07
C GLY A 58 5.99 13.04 -3.79
N ILE A 59 6.90 12.20 -3.28
CA ILE A 59 8.00 12.69 -2.44
C ILE A 59 9.29 11.99 -2.84
N GLN A 60 9.72 12.27 -4.07
CA GLN A 60 11.14 12.53 -4.25
C GLN A 60 11.39 13.82 -3.47
N PRO A 61 12.22 13.85 -2.41
CA PRO A 61 12.82 15.11 -2.02
C PRO A 61 13.51 15.60 -3.28
N ALA A 62 12.99 16.68 -3.85
CA ALA A 62 13.62 17.32 -4.98
C ALA A 62 15.03 17.71 -4.55
N ALA A 63 16.02 16.86 -4.82
CA ALA A 63 17.41 17.25 -4.92
C ALA A 63 17.62 18.00 -6.24
N HIS A 64 16.71 18.93 -6.55
CA HIS A 64 16.90 20.01 -7.49
C HIS A 64 17.46 21.20 -6.68
N ASP A 65 18.70 21.08 -6.20
CA ASP A 65 19.55 22.26 -5.94
C ASP A 65 21.03 21.87 -5.79
N ARG A 66 21.59 21.23 -6.82
CA ARG A 66 23.03 21.36 -7.05
C ARG A 66 23.23 21.90 -8.46
N MET A 67 23.10 23.22 -8.55
CA MET A 67 23.72 24.01 -9.61
C MET A 67 25.21 23.60 -9.70
N PRO A 68 25.73 23.22 -10.87
CA PRO A 68 27.17 23.20 -11.07
C PRO A 68 27.63 24.67 -11.09
N PRO A 69 28.64 25.10 -10.29
CA PRO A 69 29.33 26.34 -10.63
C PRO A 69 30.07 26.08 -11.94
N GLY A 70 29.46 26.56 -13.03
CA GLY A 70 30.14 26.70 -14.31
C GLY A 70 31.35 27.63 -14.16
N CYS A 71 32.39 27.31 -14.91
CA CYS A 71 33.53 28.18 -15.15
C CYS A 71 33.09 29.59 -15.58
N ALA A 72 33.58 30.62 -14.90
CA ALA A 72 33.79 31.96 -15.45
C ALA A 72 34.78 32.71 -14.55
N GLY A 73 35.90 33.16 -15.13
CA GLY A 73 36.90 34.03 -14.48
C GLY A 73 38.32 33.57 -14.73
#